data_AF-A0A8C6X798-F1
#
_entry.id   AF-A0A8C6X798-F1
#
_cell.length_a   1.000
_cell.length_b   1.000
_cell.length_c   1.000
_cell.angle_alpha   90.00
_cell.angle_beta   90.00
_cell.angle_gamma   90.00
#
_symmetry.space_group_name_H-M   'P 1'
#
loop_
_entity.id
_entity.type
_entity.pdbx_description
1 polymer ?
#
loop_
_entity_poly.entity_id
_entity_poly.type
_entity_poly.pdbx_seq_one_letter_code
_entity_poly.pdbx_strand_id
1 'polypeptide(L)' 'ILGTFHGCLADEIVLKRRANTVIICAILLQNLPPHRIYFLVGYTEVLLSFFYKCPVKMELQTISEKIIYKYL' A
#
# COMPACT_ATOMS: atom_id res chain seq x y z
N ILE A 1 3.11 0.50 7.01
CA ILE A 1 2.09 0.83 5.99
C ILE A 1 0.96 1.68 6.58
N LEU A 2 0.26 1.24 7.64
CA LEU A 2 -0.77 2.06 8.30
C LEU A 2 -0.25 3.44 8.76
N GLY A 3 0.94 3.51 9.36
CA GLY A 3 1.57 4.78 9.74
C GLY A 3 2.13 5.60 8.57
N THR A 4 2.54 4.95 7.47
CA THR A 4 3.13 5.64 6.31
C THR A 4 2.06 6.24 5.39
N PHE A 5 0.90 5.57 5.27
CA PHE A 5 -0.27 6.03 4.51
C PHE A 5 -1.41 6.39 5.47
N HIS A 6 -1.16 7.37 6.35
CA HIS A 6 -2.10 7.77 7.38
C HIS A 6 -3.40 8.33 6.78
N GLY A 7 -4.56 7.80 7.20
CA GLY A 7 -5.88 8.25 6.74
C GLY A 7 -6.19 8.00 5.25
N CYS A 8 -5.32 7.26 4.55
CA CYS A 8 -5.47 6.96 3.13
C CYS A 8 -5.92 5.52 2.88
N LEU A 9 -5.72 4.61 3.84
CA LEU A 9 -6.04 3.20 3.65
C LEU A 9 -7.56 3.00 3.69
N ALA A 10 -8.16 2.47 2.61
CA ALA A 10 -9.60 2.24 2.54
C ALA A 10 -9.99 0.92 3.24
N ASP A 11 -9.12 -0.09 3.12
CA ASP A 11 -9.34 -1.46 3.59
C ASP A 11 -8.02 -2.07 4.11
N GLU A 12 -8.06 -3.26 4.68
CA GLU A 12 -6.87 -3.97 5.15
C GLU A 12 -5.87 -4.28 4.01
N ILE A 13 -4.60 -4.40 4.38
CA ILE A 13 -3.54 -4.71 3.42
C ILE A 13 -3.53 -6.19 3.07
N VAL A 14 -3.32 -6.49 1.78
CA VAL A 14 -3.18 -7.87 1.31
C VAL A 14 -1.71 -8.14 1.03
N LEU A 15 -1.12 -9.05 1.80
CA LEU A 15 0.28 -9.43 1.65
C LEU A 15 0.39 -10.73 0.84
N LYS A 16 1.08 -10.67 -0.30
CA LYS A 16 1.36 -11.82 -1.16
C LYS A 16 2.86 -12.09 -1.16
N ARG A 17 3.25 -13.36 -1.07
CA ARG A 17 4.65 -13.77 -1.21
C ARG A 17 4.78 -14.65 -2.46
N ARG A 18 5.64 -14.24 -3.39
CA ARG A 18 5.98 -15.04 -4.59
C ARG A 18 7.48 -15.25 -4.62
N ALA A 19 7.91 -16.48 -4.34
CA ALA A 19 9.31 -16.82 -4.14
C ALA A 19 9.97 -15.86 -3.11
N ASN A 20 11.08 -15.21 -3.47
CA ASN A 20 11.74 -14.24 -2.61
C ASN A 20 11.07 -12.86 -2.60
N THR A 21 10.10 -12.62 -3.48
CA THR A 21 9.46 -11.30 -3.61
C THR A 21 8.27 -11.17 -2.68
N VAL A 22 8.25 -10.09 -1.90
CA VAL A 22 7.09 -9.70 -1.10
C VAL A 22 6.32 -8.65 -1.89
N ILE A 23 5.05 -8.93 -2.18
CA ILE A 23 4.14 -8.03 -2.88
C ILE A 23 3.11 -7.54 -1.88
N ILE A 24 3.07 -6.23 -1.67
CA ILE A 24 2.18 -5.57 -0.72
C ILE A 24 1.10 -4.88 -1.55
N CYS A 25 -0.11 -5.41 -1.52
CA CYS A 25 -1.26 -4.82 -2.19
C CYS A 25 -2.03 -3.95 -1.19
N ALA A 26 -2.29 -2.69 -1.53
CA ALA A 26 -3.05 -1.77 -0.70
C ALA A 26 -4.12 -1.03 -1.51
N ILE A 27 -5.28 -0.85 -0.88
CA ILE A 27 -6.38 -0.06 -1.41
C ILE A 27 -6.35 1.31 -0.73
N LEU A 28 -6.21 2.37 -1.53
CA LEU A 28 -6.06 3.74 -1.07
C LEU A 28 -7.25 4.62 -1.48
N LEU A 29 -7.64 5.53 -0.61
CA LEU A 29 -8.51 6.66 -0.89
C LEU A 29 -7.73 7.76 -1.61
N GLN A 30 -8.38 8.49 -2.52
CA GLN A 30 -7.79 9.59 -3.30
C GLN A 30 -7.60 10.89 -2.49
N ASN A 31 -7.18 10.79 -1.23
CA ASN A 31 -7.02 11.92 -0.31
C ASN A 31 -5.69 12.67 -0.50
N LEU A 32 -4.70 12.02 -1.12
CA LEU A 32 -3.36 12.58 -1.34
C LEU A 32 -3.12 12.83 -2.83
N PRO A 33 -2.33 13.86 -3.17
CA PRO A 33 -1.94 14.11 -4.54
C PRO A 33 -0.98 12.99 -5.02
N PRO A 34 -1.00 12.65 -6.33
CA PRO A 34 -0.31 11.49 -6.86
C PRO A 34 1.21 11.53 -6.64
N HIS A 35 1.83 12.71 -6.69
CA HIS A 35 3.27 12.86 -6.48
C HIS A 35 3.73 12.39 -5.08
N ARG A 36 2.94 12.64 -4.03
CA ARG A 36 3.25 12.14 -2.68
C ARG A 36 3.07 10.63 -2.59
N ILE A 37 2.07 10.08 -3.29
CA ILE A 37 1.83 8.65 -3.33
C ILE A 37 3.03 7.95 -3.99
N TYR A 38 3.48 8.40 -5.16
CA TYR A 38 4.65 7.83 -5.82
C TYR A 38 5.93 7.94 -4.97
N PHE A 39 6.13 9.06 -4.27
CA PHE A 39 7.24 9.20 -3.32
C PHE A 39 7.16 8.16 -2.20
N LEU A 40 6.00 8.03 -1.54
CA LEU A 40 5.80 7.08 -0.45
C LEU A 40 5.96 5.62 -0.92
N VAL A 41 5.50 5.29 -2.14
CA VAL A 41 5.73 3.98 -2.76
C VAL A 41 7.22 3.68 -2.84
N GLY A 42 8.00 4.54 -3.51
CA GLY A 42 9.43 4.33 -3.66
C GLY A 42 10.17 4.28 -2.32
N TYR A 43 9.81 5.17 -1.39
CA TYR A 43 10.32 5.15 -0.02
C TYR A 43 10.09 3.79 0.67
N THR A 44 8.87 3.27 0.61
CA THR A 44 8.53 1.99 1.26
C THR A 44 9.18 0.80 0.57
N GLU A 45 9.19 0.73 -0.76
CA GLU A 45 9.83 -0.37 -1.50
C GLU A 45 11.31 -0.46 -1.18
N VAL A 46 12.03 0.67 -1.22
CA VAL A 46 13.46 0.72 -0.96
C VAL A 46 13.76 0.37 0.49
N LEU A 47 13.10 1.03 1.46
CA LEU A 47 13.34 0.80 2.88
C LEU A 47 13.06 -0.66 3.27
N LEU A 48 11.92 -1.21 2.85
CA LEU A 48 11.56 -2.58 3.18
C LEU A 48 12.45 -3.60 2.47
N SER A 49 12.91 -3.30 1.25
CA SER A 49 13.85 -4.19 0.56
C SER A 49 15.19 -4.29 1.30
N PHE A 50 15.71 -3.15 1.79
CA PHE A 50 16.93 -3.14 2.60
C PHE A 50 16.75 -3.75 3.99
N PHE A 51 15.55 -3.61 4.59
CA PHE A 51 15.24 -4.15 5.91
C PHE A 51 15.07 -5.67 5.88
N TYR A 52 14.24 -6.19 4.96
CA TYR A 52 13.94 -7.62 4.84
C TYR A 52 14.91 -8.40 3.96
N LYS A 53 15.89 -7.72 3.34
CA LYS A 53 16.90 -8.33 2.45
C LYS A 53 16.30 -9.09 1.27
N CYS A 54 15.12 -8.67 0.83
CA CYS A 54 14.38 -9.29 -0.27
C CYS A 54 13.73 -8.22 -1.15
N PRO A 55 13.44 -8.50 -2.43
CA PRO A 55 12.74 -7.54 -3.27
C PRO A 55 11.30 -7.33 -2.77
N VAL A 56 10.95 -6.09 -2.46
CA VAL A 56 9.60 -5.71 -2.06
C VAL A 56 8.97 -4.87 -3.17
N LYS A 57 7.76 -5.24 -3.58
CA LYS A 57 6.96 -4.52 -4.57
C LYS A 57 5.65 -4.06 -3.95
N MET A 58 5.29 -2.81 -4.18
CA MET A 58 4.01 -2.23 -3.75
C MET A 58 3.05 -2.18 -4.95
N GLU A 59 1.83 -2.68 -4.76
CA GLU A 59 0.75 -2.59 -5.74
C GLU A 59 -0.40 -1.79 -5.13
N LEU A 60 -0.75 -0.67 -5.76
CA LEU A 60 -1.76 0.25 -5.25
C LEU A 60 -2.98 0.25 -6.14
N GLN A 61 -4.15 0.23 -5.51
CA GLN A 61 -5.43 0.50 -6.17
C GLN A 61 -6.08 1.70 -5.50
N THR A 62 -6.39 2.75 -6.27
CA THR A 62 -7.06 3.95 -5.74
C THR A 62 -8.57 3.85 -5.94
N ILE A 63 -9.33 4.25 -4.92
CA ILE A 63 -10.80 4.28 -4.93
C ILE A 63 -11.24 5.65 -4.37
N SER A 64 -12.35 6.17 -4.88
CA SER A 64 -12.89 7.45 -4.42
C SER A 64 -13.48 7.37 -3.01
N GLU A 65 -14.19 6.28 -2.69
CA GLU A 65 -14.87 6.07 -1.41
C GLU A 65 -14.65 4.65 -0.88
N LYS A 66 -14.84 4.46 0.43
CA LYS A 66 -14.71 3.14 1.05
C LYS A 66 -15.85 2.22 0.59
N ILE A 67 -15.50 1.03 0.12
CA ILE A 67 -16.49 0.04 -0.32
C ILE A 67 -17.22 -0.51 0.92
N ILE A 68 -18.54 -0.31 0.97
CA ILE A 68 -19.39 -0.83 2.04
C ILE A 68 -20.03 -2.14 1.56
N TYR A 69 -19.76 -3.24 2.27
CA TYR A 69 -20.35 -4.53 1.96
C TYR A 69 -21.80 -4.65 2.47
N LYS A 70 -22.07 -4.23 3.72
CA LYS A 70 -23.39 -4.31 4.36
C LYS A 70 -23.52 -3.27 5.48
N TYR A 71 -24.73 -2.75 5.67
CA TYR A 71 -25.11 -1.98 6.87
C TYR A 71 -25.74 -2.97 7.88
N LEU A 72 -25.13 -3.07 9.06
CA LEU A 72 -25.55 -3.96 10.15
C LEU A 72 -26.54 -3.25 11.09
#